data_AF-A0A1J0R8B6-F1
#
_entry.id   AF-A0A1J0R8B6-F1
#
_cell.length_a   1.000
_cell.length_b   1.000
_cell.length_c   1.000
_cell.angle_alpha   90.00
_cell.angle_beta   90.00
_cell.angle_gamma   90.00
#
_symmetry.space_group_name_H-M   'P 1'
#
loop_
_entity.id
_entity.type
_entity.pdbx_description
1 polymer ?
#
loop_
_entity_poly.entity_id
_entity_poly.type
_entity_poly.pdbx_seq_one_letter_code
_entity_poly.pdbx_strand_id
1 'polypeptide(L)'
;MTPTDNSAKIVAESPGKELFSGVSTEKLDQILEVYRKQQKAAHKKRNLRKFFHRPDNAAATEKISVIFALLTTKEAALAAAVRTKEQKVQLLRKKARHDILQALYGEDWKNVKQATDENADKPIANPTDHRKLPFAAGGRNAHCKPNVATKNTAADALVADLFCLCTGGNADNTEGKKHCSDEEINGITPINSETARQHAHASYIALWKACPFKRTAATLTELAQLLANKKDTLLATMGTNIITTSNAAAGATELKHTKAFLGMCPPTGNSRSDTTDNDETEQRSATRGVCIEYTREKQPPDGIKWVGAIDQPVAKLTTANHMYNELAQNIDELRGIEKQMQTLLLMGDSLSTPIAALSDTGKKEATVKQQNKCKSATNKTVEGCADIDCGYDSDKKECKAKQGEGETNAGTGDTTKD
;
A
#
# COMPACT_ATOMS: atom_id res chain seq x y z
N MET A 1 53.70 -24.17 23.90
CA MET A 1 52.66 -23.36 24.57
C MET A 1 51.57 -23.09 23.56
N THR A 2 50.42 -23.74 23.75
CA THR A 2 49.23 -23.65 22.90
C THR A 2 48.65 -22.23 22.96
N PRO A 3 48.24 -21.63 21.82
CA PRO A 3 47.53 -20.36 21.82
C PRO A 3 46.16 -20.59 22.44
N THR A 4 45.92 -19.99 23.60
CA THR A 4 44.67 -20.11 24.33
C THR A 4 43.52 -19.56 23.47
N ASP A 5 42.59 -20.44 23.12
CA ASP A 5 41.41 -20.14 22.34
C ASP A 5 40.44 -19.27 23.16
N ASN A 6 40.68 -17.96 23.14
CA ASN A 6 39.84 -16.97 23.80
C ASN A 6 38.50 -16.75 23.08
N SER A 7 38.08 -17.62 22.15
CA SER A 7 36.82 -17.43 21.41
C SER A 7 35.56 -17.79 22.19
N ALA A 8 35.68 -18.56 23.27
CA ALA A 8 34.60 -18.78 24.24
C ALA A 8 34.35 -17.58 25.20
N LYS A 9 35.34 -16.68 25.39
CA LYS A 9 35.26 -15.61 26.40
C LYS A 9 34.38 -14.40 26.04
N ILE A 10 34.13 -14.14 24.75
CA ILE A 10 33.17 -13.07 24.35
C ILE A 10 31.73 -13.45 24.72
N VAL A 11 31.46 -14.75 24.89
CA VAL A 11 30.12 -15.29 25.19
C VAL A 11 29.93 -15.59 26.69
N ALA A 12 31.01 -15.74 27.46
CA ALA A 12 30.95 -16.26 28.84
C ALA A 12 31.31 -15.25 29.96
N GLU A 13 32.00 -14.14 29.66
CA GLU A 13 32.30 -13.12 30.67
C GLU A 13 31.44 -11.85 30.45
N SER A 14 31.30 -11.04 31.50
CA SER A 14 30.58 -9.75 31.54
C SER A 14 30.86 -8.68 30.45
N PRO A 15 31.91 -8.71 29.57
CA PRO A 15 32.21 -7.59 28.66
C PRO A 15 31.12 -7.16 27.67
N GLY A 16 30.26 -8.08 27.22
CA GLY A 16 29.15 -7.73 26.33
C GLY A 16 28.03 -6.98 27.06
N LYS A 17 27.74 -7.34 28.31
CA LYS A 17 26.64 -6.74 29.08
C LYS A 17 26.89 -5.28 29.43
N GLU A 18 28.14 -4.90 29.66
CA GLU A 18 28.51 -3.51 29.95
C GLU A 18 28.37 -2.61 28.72
N LEU A 19 28.84 -3.06 27.55
CA LEU A 19 28.74 -2.32 26.29
C LEU A 19 27.29 -2.18 25.79
N PHE A 20 26.44 -3.14 26.09
CA PHE A 20 25.01 -3.11 25.78
C PHE A 20 24.15 -2.81 27.02
N SER A 21 24.72 -2.17 28.04
CA SER A 21 23.97 -1.80 29.23
C SER A 21 22.82 -0.84 28.87
N GLY A 22 21.61 -1.14 29.35
CA GLY A 22 20.38 -0.42 28.98
C GLY A 22 19.64 -0.99 27.75
N VAL A 23 20.22 -1.98 27.05
CA VAL A 23 19.49 -2.79 26.05
C VAL A 23 18.73 -3.91 26.76
N SER A 24 17.48 -4.18 26.36
CA SER A 24 16.70 -5.27 26.96
C SER A 24 17.36 -6.64 26.71
N THR A 25 17.20 -7.56 27.65
CA THR A 25 17.75 -8.91 27.59
C THR A 25 17.31 -9.66 26.34
N GLU A 26 16.05 -9.56 25.95
CA GLU A 26 15.52 -10.16 24.70
C GLU A 26 16.22 -9.63 23.44
N LYS A 27 16.50 -8.33 23.39
CA LYS A 27 17.15 -7.70 22.24
C LYS A 27 18.65 -8.03 22.24
N LEU A 28 19.26 -8.11 23.42
CA LEU A 28 20.63 -8.59 23.60
C LEU A 28 20.79 -10.03 23.11
N ASP A 29 19.83 -10.91 23.42
CA ASP A 29 19.84 -12.30 22.94
C ASP A 29 19.71 -12.40 21.42
N GLN A 30 18.89 -11.53 20.79
CA GLN A 30 18.80 -11.44 19.33
C GLN A 30 20.14 -11.00 18.70
N ILE A 31 20.80 -10.00 19.28
CA ILE A 31 22.14 -9.53 18.83
C ILE A 31 23.17 -10.66 18.97
N LEU A 32 23.19 -11.34 20.11
CA LEU A 32 24.09 -12.46 20.37
C LEU A 32 23.83 -13.64 19.43
N GLU A 33 22.58 -13.92 19.09
CA GLU A 33 22.22 -14.98 18.14
C GLU A 33 22.68 -14.66 16.72
N VAL A 34 22.48 -13.42 16.25
CA VAL A 34 23.02 -12.96 14.95
C VAL A 34 24.54 -13.05 14.94
N TYR A 35 25.20 -12.62 16.02
CA TYR A 35 26.65 -12.71 16.19
C TYR A 35 27.15 -14.17 16.14
N ARG A 36 26.49 -15.09 16.85
CA ARG A 36 26.80 -16.54 16.82
C ARG A 36 26.62 -17.12 15.42
N LYS A 37 25.56 -16.73 14.69
CA LYS A 37 25.35 -17.15 13.30
C LYS A 37 26.43 -16.63 12.37
N GLN A 38 26.89 -15.38 12.55
CA GLN A 38 28.00 -14.81 11.76
C GLN A 38 29.36 -15.43 12.11
N GLN A 39 29.57 -15.88 13.35
CA GLN A 39 30.80 -16.56 13.78
C GLN A 39 31.04 -17.93 13.12
N LYS A 40 29.98 -18.61 12.65
CA LYS A 40 30.12 -19.92 11.97
C LYS A 40 30.84 -19.83 10.61
N ALA A 41 30.99 -18.63 10.04
CA ALA A 41 31.82 -18.39 8.87
C ALA A 41 33.26 -18.01 9.29
N ALA A 42 34.19 -18.97 9.28
CA ALA A 42 35.54 -18.84 9.86
C ALA A 42 36.34 -17.58 9.42
N HIS A 43 36.15 -17.09 8.19
CA HIS A 43 36.81 -15.87 7.70
C HIS A 43 36.28 -14.55 8.31
N LYS A 44 35.03 -14.50 8.80
CA LYS A 44 34.44 -13.29 9.41
C LYS A 44 34.90 -13.08 10.86
N LYS A 45 35.30 -14.15 11.55
CA LYS A 45 35.71 -14.15 12.97
C LYS A 45 37.00 -13.33 13.23
N ARG A 46 37.95 -13.36 12.28
CA ARG A 46 39.22 -12.60 12.37
C ARG A 46 39.04 -11.11 12.08
N ASN A 47 38.07 -10.76 11.24
CA ASN A 47 37.80 -9.38 10.85
C ASN A 47 36.99 -8.64 11.92
N LEU A 48 35.92 -9.23 12.47
CA LEU A 48 35.13 -8.57 13.53
C LEU A 48 35.96 -8.17 14.77
N ARG A 49 36.86 -9.05 15.24
CA ARG A 49 37.78 -8.72 16.35
C ARG A 49 38.85 -7.70 16.00
N LYS A 50 39.26 -7.62 14.74
CA LYS A 50 40.24 -6.61 14.29
C LYS A 50 39.61 -5.24 14.05
N PHE A 51 38.33 -5.20 13.68
CA PHE A 51 37.64 -3.96 13.29
C PHE A 51 36.91 -3.28 14.46
N PHE A 52 36.43 -4.02 15.46
CA PHE A 52 35.66 -3.44 16.55
C PHE A 52 36.42 -3.63 17.87
N HIS A 53 37.26 -2.65 18.22
CA HIS A 53 37.94 -2.61 19.51
C HIS A 53 36.96 -2.17 20.60
N ARG A 54 37.04 -2.79 21.77
CA ARG A 54 36.39 -2.26 22.97
C ARG A 54 37.30 -1.13 23.49
N PRO A 55 36.75 0.04 23.86
CA PRO A 55 37.56 1.04 24.55
C PRO A 55 38.12 0.45 25.85
N ASP A 56 39.42 0.59 26.09
CA ASP A 56 40.06 0.15 27.33
C ASP A 56 39.66 0.99 28.54
N ASN A 57 38.99 2.13 28.30
CA ASN A 57 38.57 3.05 29.34
C ASN A 57 37.08 2.88 29.70
N ALA A 58 36.78 2.86 31.01
CA ALA A 58 35.44 2.64 31.54
C ALA A 58 34.46 3.78 31.19
N ALA A 59 34.91 5.03 31.13
CA ALA A 59 34.07 6.18 30.81
C ALA A 59 33.66 6.24 29.31
N ALA A 60 34.53 5.85 28.39
CA ALA A 60 34.19 5.67 26.98
C ALA A 60 33.31 4.44 26.78
N THR A 61 33.56 3.36 27.53
CA THR A 61 32.64 2.21 27.55
C THR A 61 31.25 2.68 27.96
N GLU A 62 31.08 3.39 29.09
CA GLU A 62 29.77 3.88 29.55
C GLU A 62 29.10 4.82 28.53
N LYS A 63 29.84 5.77 27.96
CA LYS A 63 29.32 6.69 26.93
C LYS A 63 28.84 5.96 25.68
N ILE A 64 29.62 4.99 25.19
CA ILE A 64 29.23 4.18 24.04
C ILE A 64 28.00 3.34 24.39
N SER A 65 27.93 2.74 25.57
CA SER A 65 26.77 1.94 26.00
C SER A 65 25.47 2.72 26.01
N VAL A 66 25.48 3.95 26.53
CA VAL A 66 24.30 4.83 26.54
C VAL A 66 23.84 5.14 25.11
N ILE A 67 24.77 5.44 24.20
CA ILE A 67 24.43 5.71 22.79
C ILE A 67 23.90 4.43 22.12
N PHE A 68 24.50 3.28 22.41
CA PHE A 68 24.04 1.98 21.90
C PHE A 68 22.62 1.66 22.38
N ALA A 69 22.29 1.90 23.64
CA ALA A 69 20.95 1.71 24.17
C ALA A 69 19.92 2.60 23.45
N LEU A 70 20.26 3.87 23.20
CA LEU A 70 19.40 4.80 22.46
C LEU A 70 19.20 4.38 21.00
N LEU A 71 20.28 4.02 20.32
CA LEU A 71 20.24 3.55 18.92
C LEU A 71 19.45 2.25 18.78
N THR A 72 19.60 1.32 19.73
CA THR A 72 18.85 0.06 19.74
C THR A 72 17.35 0.27 19.97
N THR A 73 16.99 1.23 20.83
CA THR A 73 15.59 1.61 21.03
C THR A 73 15.00 2.20 19.76
N LYS A 74 15.74 3.10 19.10
CA LYS A 74 15.32 3.69 17.82
C LYS A 74 15.18 2.62 16.73
N GLU A 75 16.15 1.70 16.62
CA GLU A 75 16.11 0.58 15.69
C GLU A 75 14.87 -0.30 15.92
N ALA A 76 14.56 -0.64 17.18
CA ALA A 76 13.38 -1.45 17.50
C ALA A 76 12.07 -0.77 17.07
N ALA A 77 11.94 0.54 17.32
CA ALA A 77 10.79 1.33 16.89
C ALA A 77 10.65 1.36 15.35
N LEU A 78 11.76 1.61 14.64
CA LEU A 78 11.77 1.60 13.17
C LEU A 78 11.47 0.22 12.60
N ALA A 79 12.03 -0.86 13.17
CA ALA A 79 11.76 -2.23 12.73
C ALA A 79 10.28 -2.61 12.93
N ALA A 80 9.65 -2.18 14.02
CA ALA A 80 8.22 -2.36 14.23
C ALA A 80 7.39 -1.57 13.21
N ALA A 81 7.80 -0.32 12.91
CA ALA A 81 7.16 0.52 11.91
C ALA A 81 7.27 -0.09 10.49
N VAL A 82 8.44 -0.61 10.13
CA VAL A 82 8.70 -1.33 8.86
C VAL A 82 7.74 -2.49 8.70
N ARG A 83 7.67 -3.40 9.68
CA ARG A 83 6.77 -4.58 9.64
C ARG A 83 5.30 -4.17 9.51
N THR A 84 4.89 -3.17 10.29
CA THR A 84 3.50 -2.68 10.28
C THR A 84 3.13 -2.09 8.93
N LYS A 85 4.01 -1.25 8.35
CA LYS A 85 3.77 -0.63 7.05
C LYS A 85 3.76 -1.67 5.93
N GLU A 86 4.69 -2.63 5.94
CA GLU A 86 4.73 -3.72 4.97
C GLU A 86 3.41 -4.51 4.95
N GLN A 87 2.91 -4.92 6.11
CA GLN A 87 1.62 -5.62 6.23
C GLN A 87 0.46 -4.77 5.68
N LYS A 88 0.45 -3.47 6.00
CA LYS A 88 -0.58 -2.54 5.51
C LYS A 88 -0.54 -2.36 3.99
N VAL A 89 0.66 -2.26 3.40
CA VAL A 89 0.84 -2.20 1.95
C VAL A 89 0.29 -3.46 1.29
N GLN A 90 0.63 -4.66 1.80
CA GLN A 90 0.11 -5.91 1.22
C GLN A 90 -1.41 -6.01 1.35
N LEU A 91 -1.97 -5.59 2.49
CA LEU A 91 -3.43 -5.55 2.68
C LEU A 91 -4.11 -4.60 1.69
N LEU A 92 -3.55 -3.40 1.49
CA LEU A 92 -4.09 -2.42 0.54
C LEU A 92 -4.03 -2.93 -0.90
N ARG A 93 -2.92 -3.58 -1.30
CA ARG A 93 -2.79 -4.22 -2.62
C ARG A 93 -3.83 -5.32 -2.82
N LYS A 94 -4.05 -6.17 -1.81
CA LYS A 94 -5.10 -7.21 -1.85
C LYS A 94 -6.50 -6.60 -1.99
N LYS A 95 -6.81 -5.55 -1.19
CA LYS A 95 -8.10 -4.86 -1.26
C LYS A 95 -8.31 -4.17 -2.62
N ALA A 96 -7.30 -3.47 -3.13
CA ALA A 96 -7.37 -2.86 -4.46
C ALA A 96 -7.65 -3.92 -5.55
N ARG A 97 -7.00 -5.08 -5.45
CA ARG A 97 -7.26 -6.19 -6.37
C ARG A 97 -8.69 -6.72 -6.28
N HIS A 98 -9.25 -6.84 -5.08
CA HIS A 98 -10.66 -7.23 -4.92
C HIS A 98 -11.60 -6.21 -5.55
N ASP A 99 -11.34 -4.91 -5.40
CA ASP A 99 -12.17 -3.87 -6.01
C ASP A 99 -12.06 -3.89 -7.54
N ILE A 100 -10.86 -4.17 -8.08
CA ILE A 100 -10.66 -4.37 -9.53
C ILE A 100 -11.45 -5.59 -10.03
N LEU A 101 -11.42 -6.70 -9.30
CA LEU A 101 -12.22 -7.89 -9.63
C LEU A 101 -13.72 -7.60 -9.56
N GLN A 102 -14.16 -6.79 -8.60
CA GLN A 102 -15.54 -6.34 -8.48
C GLN A 102 -15.93 -5.41 -9.64
N ALA A 103 -15.06 -4.51 -10.09
CA ALA A 103 -15.31 -3.73 -11.30
C ALA A 103 -15.40 -4.63 -12.54
N LEU A 104 -14.55 -5.65 -12.62
CA LEU A 104 -14.49 -6.56 -13.76
C LEU A 104 -15.72 -7.47 -13.85
N TYR A 105 -16.12 -8.07 -12.72
CA TYR A 105 -17.12 -9.13 -12.66
C TYR A 105 -18.39 -8.77 -11.87
N GLY A 106 -18.53 -7.52 -11.44
CA GLY A 106 -19.67 -7.07 -10.64
C GLY A 106 -19.65 -7.63 -9.22
N GLU A 107 -20.80 -7.59 -8.55
CA GLU A 107 -20.96 -8.06 -7.16
C GLU A 107 -20.69 -9.57 -7.00
N ASP A 108 -20.82 -10.35 -8.08
CA ASP A 108 -20.58 -11.80 -8.12
C ASP A 108 -19.11 -12.19 -8.27
N TRP A 109 -18.17 -11.24 -8.27
CA TRP A 109 -16.74 -11.51 -8.48
C TRP A 109 -16.17 -12.59 -7.56
N LYS A 110 -16.68 -12.74 -6.34
CA LYS A 110 -16.23 -13.77 -5.38
C LYS A 110 -16.53 -15.18 -5.87
N ASN A 111 -17.57 -15.35 -6.66
CA ASN A 111 -17.95 -16.64 -7.23
C ASN A 111 -17.08 -16.96 -8.46
N VAL A 112 -16.65 -15.93 -9.18
CA VAL A 112 -15.89 -16.03 -10.43
C VAL A 112 -14.39 -16.23 -10.20
N LYS A 113 -13.86 -15.61 -9.15
CA LYS A 113 -12.42 -15.58 -8.86
C LYS A 113 -11.83 -16.99 -8.74
N GLN A 114 -10.61 -17.13 -9.21
CA GLN A 114 -9.78 -18.32 -9.00
C GLN A 114 -8.96 -18.17 -7.71
N ALA A 115 -8.45 -19.28 -7.17
CA ALA A 115 -7.66 -19.26 -5.94
C ALA A 115 -6.40 -18.38 -6.04
N THR A 116 -5.79 -18.33 -7.23
CA THR A 116 -4.62 -17.51 -7.52
C THR A 116 -4.91 -16.02 -7.53
N ASP A 117 -6.17 -15.61 -7.68
CA ASP A 117 -6.56 -14.21 -7.81
C ASP A 117 -6.45 -13.42 -6.51
N GLU A 118 -6.22 -14.07 -5.37
CA GLU A 118 -5.93 -13.38 -4.12
C GLU A 118 -4.50 -12.85 -4.03
N ASN A 119 -3.59 -13.37 -4.87
CA ASN A 119 -2.20 -12.95 -4.87
C ASN A 119 -2.03 -11.73 -5.79
N ALA A 120 -1.78 -10.56 -5.20
CA ALA A 120 -1.60 -9.30 -5.92
C ALA A 120 -0.44 -9.31 -6.92
N ASP A 121 0.53 -10.22 -6.78
CA ASP A 121 1.71 -10.35 -7.64
C ASP A 121 1.54 -11.36 -8.80
N LYS A 122 0.39 -12.02 -8.90
CA LYS A 122 0.10 -12.97 -9.97
C LYS A 122 -0.89 -12.40 -10.98
N PRO A 123 -0.86 -12.78 -12.26
CA PRO A 123 -1.94 -12.44 -13.18
C PRO A 123 -3.31 -12.89 -12.65
N ILE A 124 -4.37 -12.18 -13.02
CA ILE A 124 -5.73 -12.66 -12.81
C ILE A 124 -5.96 -13.81 -13.79
N ALA A 125 -6.49 -14.93 -13.28
CA ALA A 125 -6.82 -16.07 -14.11
C ALA A 125 -8.20 -15.89 -14.75
N ASN A 126 -8.36 -16.48 -15.93
CA ASN A 126 -9.68 -16.56 -16.57
C ASN A 126 -10.63 -17.44 -15.74
N PRO A 127 -11.94 -17.12 -15.70
CA PRO A 127 -12.94 -17.98 -15.10
C PRO A 127 -12.96 -19.35 -15.79
N THR A 128 -13.03 -20.42 -15.01
CA THR A 128 -13.08 -21.81 -15.52
C THR A 128 -14.50 -22.36 -15.60
N ASP A 129 -15.41 -21.88 -14.75
CA ASP A 129 -16.80 -22.33 -14.68
C ASP A 129 -17.73 -21.27 -15.26
N HIS A 130 -18.25 -21.54 -16.47
CA HIS A 130 -19.19 -20.64 -17.14
C HIS A 130 -20.42 -20.32 -16.27
N ARG A 131 -20.87 -21.23 -15.42
CA ARG A 131 -22.08 -21.04 -14.59
C ARG A 131 -21.96 -19.89 -13.60
N LYS A 132 -20.73 -19.50 -13.27
CA LYS A 132 -20.42 -18.44 -12.31
C LYS A 132 -20.21 -17.07 -12.96
N LEU A 133 -20.07 -17.01 -14.29
CA LEU A 133 -19.84 -15.77 -15.01
C LEU A 133 -21.04 -14.81 -14.82
N PRO A 134 -20.80 -13.51 -14.59
CA PRO A 134 -21.84 -12.51 -14.32
C PRO A 134 -22.61 -12.17 -15.60
N PHE A 135 -23.48 -13.08 -16.02
CA PHE A 135 -24.32 -12.95 -17.20
C PHE A 135 -25.77 -13.33 -16.87
N ALA A 136 -26.70 -12.38 -17.05
CA ALA A 136 -28.13 -12.56 -16.87
C ALA A 136 -28.72 -13.57 -17.88
N ALA A 137 -29.82 -14.22 -17.51
CA ALA A 137 -30.57 -15.05 -18.46
C ALA A 137 -31.30 -14.17 -19.50
N GLY A 138 -31.63 -14.73 -20.67
CA GLY A 138 -32.34 -14.00 -21.73
C GLY A 138 -31.48 -13.50 -22.90
N GLY A 139 -30.25 -14.02 -23.03
CA GLY A 139 -29.35 -13.70 -24.14
C GLY A 139 -28.72 -12.31 -24.05
N ARG A 140 -27.95 -11.94 -25.08
CA ARG A 140 -27.27 -10.62 -25.17
C ARG A 140 -28.22 -9.46 -25.00
N ASN A 141 -29.40 -9.55 -25.61
CA ASN A 141 -30.31 -8.42 -25.74
C ASN A 141 -30.89 -7.98 -24.40
N ALA A 142 -31.40 -8.93 -23.62
CA ALA A 142 -31.88 -8.67 -22.26
C ALA A 142 -30.74 -8.17 -21.34
N HIS A 143 -29.51 -8.60 -21.61
CA HIS A 143 -28.33 -8.21 -20.85
C HIS A 143 -27.86 -6.77 -21.15
N CYS A 144 -27.96 -6.34 -22.41
CA CYS A 144 -27.44 -5.04 -22.88
C CYS A 144 -28.45 -3.91 -22.85
N LYS A 145 -29.74 -4.21 -22.65
CA LYS A 145 -30.83 -3.24 -22.49
C LYS A 145 -31.68 -3.58 -21.27
N PRO A 146 -31.09 -3.54 -20.07
CA PRO A 146 -31.85 -3.88 -18.87
C PRO A 146 -32.94 -2.82 -18.63
N ASN A 147 -34.17 -3.26 -18.39
CA ASN A 147 -35.29 -2.34 -18.12
C ASN A 147 -35.15 -1.65 -16.75
N VAL A 148 -34.33 -2.21 -15.84
CA VAL A 148 -33.99 -1.71 -14.50
C VAL A 148 -32.54 -2.08 -14.19
N ALA A 149 -31.86 -1.38 -13.28
CA ALA A 149 -30.47 -1.71 -12.92
C ALA A 149 -30.49 -3.06 -12.23
N THR A 150 -30.08 -4.06 -12.98
CA THR A 150 -30.13 -5.44 -12.56
C THR A 150 -28.69 -5.90 -12.40
N LYS A 151 -28.48 -6.78 -11.43
CA LYS A 151 -27.20 -7.47 -11.30
C LYS A 151 -26.89 -8.22 -12.58
N ASN A 152 -25.60 -8.28 -12.96
CA ASN A 152 -25.14 -9.05 -14.12
C ASN A 152 -25.76 -8.58 -15.45
N THR A 153 -26.00 -7.29 -15.63
CA THR A 153 -26.37 -6.63 -16.90
C THR A 153 -25.38 -5.51 -17.22
N ALA A 154 -25.52 -4.87 -18.38
CA ALA A 154 -24.72 -3.70 -18.71
C ALA A 154 -24.73 -2.65 -17.58
N ALA A 155 -23.63 -1.92 -17.44
CA ALA A 155 -23.27 -0.99 -16.36
C ALA A 155 -22.97 -1.61 -14.98
N ASP A 156 -23.32 -2.88 -14.72
CA ASP A 156 -23.03 -3.55 -13.45
C ASP A 156 -21.55 -3.98 -13.35
N ALA A 157 -20.99 -4.47 -14.45
CA ALA A 157 -19.64 -5.02 -14.54
C ALA A 157 -18.99 -4.70 -15.91
N LEU A 158 -17.67 -4.52 -15.96
CA LEU A 158 -16.97 -4.33 -17.24
C LEU A 158 -17.11 -5.52 -18.20
N VAL A 159 -17.17 -6.75 -17.66
CA VAL A 159 -17.40 -7.95 -18.48
C VAL A 159 -18.77 -7.92 -19.15
N ALA A 160 -19.79 -7.41 -18.46
CA ALA A 160 -21.13 -7.28 -19.01
C ALA A 160 -21.13 -6.31 -20.21
N ASP A 161 -20.48 -5.16 -20.03
CA ASP A 161 -20.34 -4.17 -21.08
C ASP A 161 -19.53 -4.69 -22.27
N LEU A 162 -18.47 -5.45 -22.00
CA LEU A 162 -17.64 -6.06 -23.03
C LEU A 162 -18.48 -6.97 -23.96
N PHE A 163 -19.42 -7.75 -23.42
CA PHE A 163 -20.31 -8.55 -24.26
C PHE A 163 -21.18 -7.68 -25.16
N CYS A 164 -21.73 -6.59 -24.61
CA CYS A 164 -22.57 -5.68 -25.37
C CYS A 164 -21.83 -4.96 -26.50
N LEU A 165 -20.54 -4.71 -26.34
CA LEU A 165 -19.72 -4.00 -27.31
C LEU A 165 -19.06 -4.93 -28.35
N CYS A 166 -18.70 -6.14 -27.95
CA CYS A 166 -17.80 -6.99 -28.75
C CYS A 166 -18.42 -8.27 -29.29
N THR A 167 -19.69 -8.56 -29.00
CA THR A 167 -20.36 -9.76 -29.50
C THR A 167 -21.56 -9.38 -30.36
N GLY A 168 -21.76 -10.09 -31.47
CA GLY A 168 -22.93 -9.95 -32.34
C GLY A 168 -24.20 -10.60 -31.76
N GLY A 169 -25.31 -10.51 -32.51
CA GLY A 169 -26.62 -11.09 -32.17
C GLY A 169 -26.68 -12.63 -32.14
N ASN A 170 -27.87 -13.20 -32.41
CA ASN A 170 -28.15 -14.62 -32.23
C ASN A 170 -27.56 -15.56 -33.30
N ALA A 171 -26.99 -15.03 -34.39
CA ALA A 171 -26.46 -15.80 -35.50
C ALA A 171 -24.91 -15.86 -35.50
N ASP A 172 -24.35 -17.02 -35.85
CA ASP A 172 -22.91 -17.20 -36.02
C ASP A 172 -22.45 -16.62 -37.35
N ASN A 173 -21.97 -15.37 -37.35
CA ASN A 173 -21.52 -14.69 -38.55
C ASN A 173 -20.16 -14.01 -38.35
N THR A 174 -19.47 -13.79 -39.46
CA THR A 174 -18.12 -13.18 -39.52
C THR A 174 -18.09 -11.76 -38.92
N GLU A 175 -19.07 -10.91 -39.23
CA GLU A 175 -19.06 -9.52 -38.78
C GLU A 175 -19.27 -9.40 -37.26
N GLY A 176 -20.11 -10.27 -36.69
CA GLY A 176 -20.31 -10.41 -35.25
C GLY A 176 -19.03 -10.73 -34.46
N LYS A 177 -18.00 -11.27 -35.13
CA LYS A 177 -16.69 -11.60 -34.55
C LYS A 177 -15.66 -10.48 -34.71
N LYS A 178 -16.00 -9.40 -35.42
CA LYS A 178 -15.12 -8.23 -35.71
C LYS A 178 -15.50 -6.97 -34.95
N HIS A 179 -16.55 -6.97 -34.14
CA HIS A 179 -17.03 -5.72 -33.49
C HIS A 179 -15.99 -5.01 -32.62
N CYS A 180 -14.98 -5.73 -32.10
CA CYS A 180 -13.88 -5.14 -31.32
C CYS A 180 -12.50 -5.33 -31.95
N SER A 181 -12.42 -5.64 -33.26
CA SER A 181 -11.18 -5.89 -33.97
C SER A 181 -11.38 -5.78 -35.49
N ASP A 182 -10.39 -5.26 -36.22
CA ASP A 182 -10.45 -5.23 -37.69
C ASP A 182 -10.46 -6.66 -38.31
N GLU A 183 -9.98 -7.65 -37.56
CA GLU A 183 -9.98 -9.08 -37.91
C GLU A 183 -10.95 -9.89 -37.04
N GLU A 184 -11.39 -11.05 -37.56
CA GLU A 184 -12.25 -11.98 -36.80
C GLU A 184 -11.55 -12.49 -35.53
N ILE A 185 -12.22 -12.36 -34.39
CA ILE A 185 -11.77 -12.97 -33.14
C ILE A 185 -12.29 -14.40 -33.04
N ASN A 186 -11.39 -15.37 -33.26
CA ASN A 186 -11.70 -16.79 -33.18
C ASN A 186 -12.22 -17.20 -31.79
N GLY A 187 -13.36 -17.89 -31.77
CA GLY A 187 -13.99 -18.41 -30.55
C GLY A 187 -15.07 -17.52 -29.95
N ILE A 188 -15.37 -16.36 -30.54
CA ILE A 188 -16.61 -15.63 -30.24
C ILE A 188 -17.80 -16.45 -30.74
N THR A 189 -18.75 -16.70 -29.85
CA THR A 189 -19.98 -17.45 -30.10
C THR A 189 -21.22 -16.58 -29.92
N PRO A 190 -22.29 -16.78 -30.71
CA PRO A 190 -23.54 -16.03 -30.59
C PRO A 190 -24.19 -16.22 -29.22
N ILE A 191 -24.54 -15.14 -28.53
CA ILE A 191 -25.09 -15.22 -27.17
C ILE A 191 -26.64 -15.24 -27.24
N ASN A 192 -27.18 -16.40 -27.60
CA ASN A 192 -28.63 -16.68 -27.65
C ASN A 192 -29.20 -17.12 -26.28
N SER A 193 -30.52 -17.26 -26.14
CA SER A 193 -31.19 -17.43 -24.83
C SER A 193 -30.96 -18.78 -24.14
N GLU A 194 -30.77 -19.89 -24.85
CA GLU A 194 -30.71 -21.24 -24.26
C GLU A 194 -29.33 -21.58 -23.69
N THR A 195 -28.24 -21.16 -24.35
CA THR A 195 -26.86 -21.40 -23.92
C THR A 195 -26.09 -20.11 -23.63
N ALA A 196 -26.81 -19.01 -23.38
CA ALA A 196 -26.30 -17.65 -23.25
C ALA A 196 -25.01 -17.55 -22.42
N ARG A 197 -25.03 -18.14 -21.23
CA ARG A 197 -23.90 -18.04 -20.29
C ARG A 197 -22.68 -18.84 -20.74
N GLN A 198 -22.88 -20.00 -21.37
CA GLN A 198 -21.78 -20.80 -21.93
C GLN A 198 -21.14 -20.06 -23.11
N HIS A 199 -21.95 -19.48 -23.99
CA HIS A 199 -21.45 -18.71 -25.13
C HIS A 199 -20.80 -17.40 -24.69
N ALA A 200 -21.36 -16.69 -23.71
CA ALA A 200 -20.73 -15.53 -23.09
C ALA A 200 -19.36 -15.89 -22.48
N HIS A 201 -19.25 -17.05 -21.84
CA HIS A 201 -17.98 -17.55 -21.32
C HIS A 201 -16.96 -17.83 -22.43
N ALA A 202 -17.35 -18.55 -23.49
CA ALA A 202 -16.46 -18.81 -24.63
C ALA A 202 -15.97 -17.51 -25.29
N SER A 203 -16.91 -16.58 -25.57
CA SER A 203 -16.61 -15.25 -26.10
C SER A 203 -15.71 -14.44 -25.17
N TYR A 204 -15.90 -14.48 -23.86
CA TYR A 204 -15.01 -13.83 -22.90
C TYR A 204 -13.57 -14.34 -23.01
N ILE A 205 -13.38 -15.66 -23.06
CA ILE A 205 -12.05 -16.27 -23.19
C ILE A 205 -11.39 -15.86 -24.52
N ALA A 206 -12.16 -15.83 -25.61
CA ALA A 206 -11.68 -15.39 -26.92
C ALA A 206 -11.24 -13.92 -26.90
N LEU A 207 -12.10 -13.04 -26.38
CA LEU A 207 -11.83 -11.60 -26.23
C LEU A 207 -10.63 -11.33 -25.32
N TRP A 208 -10.50 -12.06 -24.20
CA TRP A 208 -9.35 -11.95 -23.31
C TRP A 208 -8.05 -12.31 -24.02
N LYS A 209 -8.05 -13.37 -24.84
CA LYS A 209 -6.87 -13.80 -25.61
C LYS A 209 -6.51 -12.81 -26.72
N ALA A 210 -7.52 -12.24 -27.38
CA ALA A 210 -7.33 -11.26 -28.44
C ALA A 210 -6.90 -9.88 -27.91
N CYS A 211 -7.25 -9.55 -26.67
CA CYS A 211 -6.85 -8.31 -26.02
C CYS A 211 -5.33 -8.31 -25.78
N PRO A 212 -4.55 -7.48 -26.47
CA PRO A 212 -3.11 -7.45 -26.26
C PRO A 212 -2.86 -6.72 -24.94
N PHE A 213 -2.52 -7.46 -23.88
CA PHE A 213 -2.05 -6.88 -22.62
C PHE A 213 -0.71 -6.17 -22.85
N LYS A 214 -0.76 -4.89 -23.25
CA LYS A 214 0.44 -4.14 -23.68
C LYS A 214 1.09 -3.29 -22.59
N ARG A 215 0.55 -3.24 -21.36
CA ARG A 215 1.06 -2.28 -20.36
C ARG A 215 1.21 -2.88 -18.97
N THR A 216 2.46 -2.94 -18.53
CA THR A 216 2.86 -3.14 -17.13
C THR A 216 3.16 -1.78 -16.53
N ALA A 217 2.60 -1.48 -15.36
CA ALA A 217 3.01 -0.33 -14.57
C ALA A 217 4.28 -0.67 -13.77
N ALA A 218 5.25 0.23 -13.72
CA ALA A 218 6.47 0.05 -12.92
C ALA A 218 6.24 0.39 -11.43
N THR A 219 5.24 1.22 -11.12
CA THR A 219 4.92 1.64 -9.74
C THR A 219 3.43 1.56 -9.44
N LEU A 220 3.06 1.57 -8.14
CA LEU A 220 1.67 1.58 -7.71
C LEU A 220 0.95 2.89 -8.09
N THR A 221 1.66 4.02 -8.06
CA THR A 221 1.12 5.31 -8.53
C THR A 221 0.86 5.29 -10.03
N GLU A 222 1.79 4.77 -10.83
CA GLU A 222 1.57 4.62 -12.27
C GLU A 222 0.38 3.70 -12.55
N LEU A 223 0.24 2.60 -11.81
CA LEU A 223 -0.91 1.71 -11.94
C LEU A 223 -2.24 2.42 -11.62
N ALA A 224 -2.28 3.20 -10.54
CA ALA A 224 -3.44 3.98 -10.16
C ALA A 224 -3.82 4.99 -11.25
N GLN A 225 -2.83 5.71 -11.80
CA GLN A 225 -3.04 6.68 -12.87
C GLN A 225 -3.50 6.02 -14.17
N LEU A 226 -2.90 4.88 -14.54
CA LEU A 226 -3.30 4.12 -15.71
C LEU A 226 -4.74 3.65 -15.60
N LEU A 227 -5.15 3.17 -14.43
CA LEU A 227 -6.51 2.70 -14.19
C LEU A 227 -7.52 3.86 -14.31
N ALA A 228 -7.26 4.99 -13.66
CA ALA A 228 -8.09 6.19 -13.76
C ALA A 228 -8.18 6.70 -15.21
N ASN A 229 -7.03 6.86 -15.88
CA ASN A 229 -6.97 7.34 -17.26
C ASN A 229 -7.71 6.41 -18.22
N LYS A 230 -7.63 5.09 -18.06
CA LYS A 230 -8.30 4.13 -18.94
C LYS A 230 -9.81 4.18 -18.77
N LYS A 231 -10.29 4.29 -17.52
CA LYS A 231 -11.70 4.54 -17.21
C LYS A 231 -12.18 5.83 -17.89
N ASP A 232 -11.47 6.93 -17.70
CA ASP A 232 -11.86 8.23 -18.25
C ASP A 232 -11.80 8.26 -19.78
N THR A 233 -10.77 7.64 -20.37
CA THR A 233 -10.64 7.53 -21.84
C THR A 233 -11.81 6.76 -22.43
N LEU A 234 -12.19 5.62 -21.82
CA LEU A 234 -13.33 4.83 -22.29
C LEU A 234 -14.62 5.66 -22.20
N LEU A 235 -14.87 6.32 -21.06
CA LEU A 235 -16.05 7.16 -20.87
C LEU A 235 -16.07 8.37 -21.83
N ALA A 236 -14.91 8.91 -22.21
CA ALA A 236 -14.81 10.00 -23.17
C ALA A 236 -15.20 9.60 -24.60
N THR A 237 -15.20 8.30 -24.94
CA THR A 237 -15.71 7.81 -26.24
C THR A 237 -17.23 7.74 -26.30
N MET A 238 -17.94 8.05 -25.21
CA MET A 238 -19.39 8.06 -25.25
C MET A 238 -19.92 9.10 -26.23
N GLY A 239 -20.84 8.69 -27.09
CA GLY A 239 -21.48 9.54 -28.10
C GLY A 239 -20.59 9.92 -29.28
N THR A 240 -19.39 9.33 -29.42
CA THR A 240 -18.50 9.61 -30.57
C THR A 240 -18.78 8.73 -31.79
N ASN A 241 -19.34 7.52 -31.58
CA ASN A 241 -19.53 6.50 -32.62
C ASN A 241 -21.02 6.31 -32.95
N ILE A 242 -21.69 7.40 -33.34
CA ILE A 242 -23.12 7.37 -33.71
C ILE A 242 -23.24 7.09 -35.22
N ILE A 243 -23.97 6.04 -35.59
CA ILE A 243 -24.24 5.70 -37.00
C ILE A 243 -25.54 6.32 -37.46
N THR A 244 -25.49 7.37 -38.29
CA THR A 244 -26.69 7.97 -38.90
C THR A 244 -27.00 7.31 -40.25
N THR A 245 -27.73 6.19 -40.25
CA THR A 245 -28.18 5.49 -41.47
C THR A 245 -29.63 5.81 -41.86
N SER A 246 -30.33 6.67 -41.10
CA SER A 246 -31.64 7.26 -41.47
C SER A 246 -31.74 8.73 -41.07
N ASN A 247 -32.87 9.37 -41.39
CA ASN A 247 -33.21 10.77 -41.06
C ASN A 247 -32.62 11.22 -39.71
N ALA A 248 -31.96 12.37 -39.73
CA ALA A 248 -31.34 12.96 -38.53
C ALA A 248 -32.33 13.01 -37.36
N ALA A 249 -31.82 12.83 -36.14
CA ALA A 249 -32.61 12.91 -34.91
C ALA A 249 -33.49 14.18 -34.92
N ALA A 250 -34.81 14.00 -34.78
CA ALA A 250 -35.79 15.06 -35.03
C ALA A 250 -35.86 16.15 -33.93
N GLY A 251 -35.04 16.08 -32.87
CA GLY A 251 -35.08 17.04 -31.77
C GLY A 251 -33.89 17.04 -30.81
N ALA A 252 -33.78 18.12 -30.03
CA ALA A 252 -32.67 18.35 -29.07
C ALA A 252 -32.63 17.35 -27.90
N THR A 253 -33.75 16.71 -27.55
CA THR A 253 -33.80 15.65 -26.52
C THR A 253 -33.14 14.37 -27.01
N GLU A 254 -33.36 13.98 -28.27
CA GLU A 254 -32.75 12.80 -28.88
C GLU A 254 -31.23 12.93 -29.00
N LEU A 255 -30.75 14.13 -29.36
CA LEU A 255 -29.33 14.49 -29.34
C LEU A 255 -28.69 14.46 -27.94
N LYS A 256 -29.49 14.50 -26.85
CA LYS A 256 -28.97 14.35 -25.48
C LYS A 256 -28.79 12.88 -25.11
N HIS A 257 -29.65 11.98 -25.60
CA HIS A 257 -29.52 10.54 -25.39
C HIS A 257 -28.23 10.00 -26.01
N THR A 258 -27.85 10.51 -27.18
CA THR A 258 -26.65 10.04 -27.88
C THR A 258 -25.35 10.24 -27.09
N LYS A 259 -25.29 11.23 -26.20
CA LYS A 259 -24.13 11.45 -25.31
C LYS A 259 -23.98 10.40 -24.21
N ALA A 260 -24.96 9.51 -24.05
CA ALA A 260 -24.93 8.43 -23.08
C ALA A 260 -24.63 7.07 -23.71
N PHE A 261 -24.42 7.01 -25.03
CA PHE A 261 -24.12 5.78 -25.74
C PHE A 261 -22.63 5.46 -25.72
N LEU A 262 -22.29 4.22 -25.40
CA LEU A 262 -20.94 3.68 -25.59
C LEU A 262 -20.97 2.62 -26.68
N GLY A 263 -20.08 2.72 -27.66
CA GLY A 263 -20.06 1.82 -28.82
C GLY A 263 -20.83 2.38 -30.01
N MET A 264 -21.20 1.49 -30.94
CA MET A 264 -21.79 1.83 -32.21
C MET A 264 -23.32 1.82 -32.12
N CYS A 265 -23.95 2.97 -31.82
CA CYS A 265 -25.41 3.09 -31.72
C CYS A 265 -26.01 3.90 -32.88
N PRO A 266 -27.13 3.45 -33.48
CA PRO A 266 -27.92 4.29 -34.38
C PRO A 266 -28.80 5.29 -33.60
N PRO A 267 -28.98 6.53 -34.08
CA PRO A 267 -29.94 7.48 -33.53
C PRO A 267 -31.31 7.18 -34.14
N THR A 268 -32.17 6.44 -33.43
CA THR A 268 -33.55 6.23 -33.89
C THR A 268 -34.40 7.47 -33.59
N GLY A 269 -34.96 8.08 -34.64
CA GLY A 269 -35.61 9.39 -34.57
C GLY A 269 -36.84 9.50 -33.66
N ASN A 270 -37.43 8.40 -33.17
CA ASN A 270 -38.68 8.41 -32.39
C ASN A 270 -38.73 7.33 -31.29
N SER A 271 -37.63 6.65 -30.97
CA SER A 271 -37.60 5.51 -30.03
C SER A 271 -36.20 5.37 -29.44
N ARG A 272 -36.03 4.81 -28.23
CA ARG A 272 -34.71 4.40 -27.73
C ARG A 272 -34.01 3.53 -28.78
N SER A 273 -32.75 3.81 -29.09
CA SER A 273 -31.89 2.96 -29.93
C SER A 273 -32.04 1.51 -29.48
N ASP A 274 -32.35 0.59 -30.40
CA ASP A 274 -32.41 -0.82 -30.05
C ASP A 274 -30.98 -1.36 -30.09
N THR A 275 -30.46 -1.80 -28.95
CA THR A 275 -29.09 -2.34 -28.85
C THR A 275 -29.00 -3.77 -29.41
N THR A 276 -30.00 -4.20 -30.21
CA THR A 276 -30.36 -5.61 -30.39
C THR A 276 -31.07 -5.96 -31.72
N ASP A 277 -30.44 -6.77 -32.60
CA ASP A 277 -30.84 -8.16 -32.98
C ASP A 277 -30.70 -8.64 -34.46
N ASN A 278 -30.35 -9.94 -34.56
CA ASN A 278 -30.40 -11.01 -35.59
C ASN A 278 -29.61 -11.03 -36.91
N ASP A 279 -29.23 -9.92 -37.53
CA ASP A 279 -28.71 -10.00 -38.91
C ASP A 279 -27.33 -9.40 -39.13
N GLU A 280 -26.66 -9.92 -40.15
CA GLU A 280 -25.30 -9.66 -40.68
C GLU A 280 -24.96 -8.17 -40.95
N THR A 281 -25.85 -7.25 -40.60
CA THR A 281 -25.84 -5.85 -41.04
C THR A 281 -26.07 -4.87 -39.89
N GLU A 282 -25.62 -5.20 -38.68
CA GLU A 282 -25.65 -4.29 -37.51
C GLU A 282 -24.97 -2.93 -37.80
N GLN A 283 -24.01 -2.88 -38.72
CA GLN A 283 -23.36 -1.65 -39.22
C GLN A 283 -24.20 -0.87 -40.26
N ARG A 284 -25.20 -1.50 -40.89
CA ARG A 284 -26.02 -0.92 -41.97
C ARG A 284 -27.48 -0.67 -41.55
N SER A 285 -27.91 -1.20 -40.41
CA SER A 285 -29.26 -0.98 -39.88
C SER A 285 -29.43 0.45 -39.35
N ALA A 286 -30.58 1.07 -39.65
CA ALA A 286 -30.98 2.37 -39.11
C ALA A 286 -31.51 2.31 -37.67
N THR A 287 -31.67 1.11 -37.12
CA THR A 287 -32.39 0.91 -35.85
C THR A 287 -31.64 0.04 -34.84
N ARG A 288 -30.53 -0.61 -35.23
CA ARG A 288 -29.78 -1.56 -34.38
C ARG A 288 -28.28 -1.28 -34.31
N GLY A 289 -27.64 -1.61 -33.18
CA GLY A 289 -26.20 -1.40 -32.99
C GLY A 289 -25.56 -2.22 -31.87
N VAL A 290 -24.22 -2.21 -31.83
CA VAL A 290 -23.37 -2.93 -30.87
C VAL A 290 -22.90 -1.93 -29.81
N CYS A 291 -23.77 -1.64 -28.86
CA CYS A 291 -23.59 -0.52 -27.95
C CYS A 291 -24.38 -0.66 -26.64
N ILE A 292 -24.14 0.28 -25.73
CA ILE A 292 -24.77 0.39 -24.41
C ILE A 292 -25.36 1.78 -24.24
N GLU A 293 -26.59 1.86 -23.72
CA GLU A 293 -27.24 3.12 -23.32
C GLU A 293 -27.12 3.34 -21.81
N TYR A 294 -26.31 4.32 -21.39
CA TYR A 294 -26.17 4.70 -19.98
C TYR A 294 -27.09 5.86 -19.55
N THR A 295 -28.14 6.21 -20.29
CA THR A 295 -28.93 7.43 -20.01
C THR A 295 -29.45 7.44 -18.57
N ARG A 296 -29.87 6.29 -18.05
CA ARG A 296 -30.37 6.16 -16.69
C ARG A 296 -29.23 6.11 -15.67
N GLU A 297 -28.19 5.35 -15.96
CA GLU A 297 -27.02 5.13 -15.11
C GLU A 297 -26.15 6.38 -14.96
N LYS A 298 -26.33 7.38 -15.85
CA LYS A 298 -25.79 8.73 -15.66
C LYS A 298 -26.52 9.55 -14.59
N GLN A 299 -27.68 9.10 -14.11
CA GLN A 299 -28.44 9.76 -13.05
C GLN A 299 -28.21 9.06 -11.70
N PRO A 300 -28.07 9.82 -10.60
CA PRO A 300 -28.14 9.26 -9.26
C PRO A 300 -29.53 8.67 -8.97
N PRO A 301 -29.65 7.61 -8.16
CA PRO A 301 -28.58 6.91 -7.42
C PRO A 301 -27.93 5.77 -8.21
N ASP A 302 -28.39 5.48 -9.42
CA ASP A 302 -28.07 4.24 -10.14
C ASP A 302 -26.57 4.13 -10.47
N GLY A 303 -26.00 5.16 -11.10
CA GLY A 303 -24.59 5.20 -11.45
C GLY A 303 -24.17 4.09 -12.44
N ILE A 304 -22.97 4.22 -13.00
CA ILE A 304 -22.29 3.08 -13.65
C ILE A 304 -21.48 2.38 -12.56
N LYS A 305 -21.91 1.19 -12.12
CA LYS A 305 -21.37 0.55 -10.91
C LYS A 305 -19.89 0.19 -11.05
N TRP A 306 -19.47 -0.35 -12.19
CA TRP A 306 -18.06 -0.69 -12.40
C TRP A 306 -17.15 0.54 -12.40
N VAL A 307 -17.66 1.72 -12.84
CA VAL A 307 -16.93 3.00 -12.77
C VAL A 307 -16.66 3.37 -11.32
N GLY A 308 -17.70 3.32 -10.46
CA GLY A 308 -17.55 3.56 -9.03
C GLY A 308 -16.62 2.54 -8.35
N ALA A 309 -16.64 1.28 -8.79
CA ALA A 309 -15.75 0.24 -8.30
C ALA A 309 -14.27 0.46 -8.71
N ILE A 310 -13.99 1.16 -9.82
CA ILE A 310 -12.62 1.50 -10.25
C ILE A 310 -12.00 2.65 -9.44
N ASP A 311 -12.80 3.57 -8.90
CA ASP A 311 -12.24 4.68 -8.11
C ASP A 311 -11.68 4.21 -6.76
N GLN A 312 -12.25 3.14 -6.23
CA GLN A 312 -11.82 2.51 -4.97
C GLN A 312 -10.38 1.97 -4.96
N PRO A 313 -9.92 1.19 -5.96
CA PRO A 313 -8.54 0.73 -6.04
C PRO A 313 -7.55 1.85 -6.34
N VAL A 314 -7.93 2.91 -7.09
CA VAL A 314 -7.06 4.08 -7.34
C VAL A 314 -6.64 4.73 -6.02
N ALA A 315 -7.59 4.97 -5.11
CA ALA A 315 -7.29 5.52 -3.79
C ALA A 315 -6.38 4.58 -2.98
N LYS A 316 -6.68 3.28 -2.94
CA LYS A 316 -5.92 2.28 -2.17
C LYS A 316 -4.48 2.11 -2.69
N LEU A 317 -4.29 2.11 -4.00
CA LEU A 317 -2.97 2.03 -4.63
C LEU A 317 -2.13 3.28 -4.33
N THR A 318 -2.75 4.47 -4.38
CA THR A 318 -2.10 5.73 -3.98
C THR A 318 -1.64 5.70 -2.53
N THR A 319 -2.52 5.26 -1.60
CA THR A 319 -2.16 5.11 -0.18
C THR A 319 -1.05 4.06 0.03
N ALA A 320 -1.12 2.93 -0.67
CA ALA A 320 -0.10 1.89 -0.59
C ALA A 320 1.27 2.41 -1.07
N ASN A 321 1.30 3.22 -2.13
CA ASN A 321 2.53 3.83 -2.62
C ASN A 321 3.15 4.80 -1.60
N HIS A 322 2.33 5.63 -0.97
CA HIS A 322 2.78 6.53 0.09
C HIS A 322 3.44 5.75 1.24
N MET A 323 2.77 4.69 1.73
CA MET A 323 3.33 3.83 2.78
C MET A 323 4.60 3.09 2.35
N TYR A 324 4.70 2.72 1.08
CA TYR A 324 5.91 2.12 0.52
C TYR A 324 7.10 3.10 0.52
N ASN A 325 6.87 4.37 0.19
CA ASN A 325 7.90 5.40 0.25
C ASN A 325 8.37 5.65 1.70
N GLU A 326 7.44 5.71 2.65
CA GLU A 326 7.80 5.79 4.07
C GLU A 326 8.56 4.54 4.54
N LEU A 327 8.17 3.37 4.07
CA LEU A 327 8.88 2.11 4.36
C LEU A 327 10.34 2.18 3.88
N ALA A 328 10.59 2.65 2.65
CA ALA A 328 11.93 2.84 2.11
C ALA A 328 12.77 3.79 2.98
N GLN A 329 12.19 4.92 3.41
CA GLN A 329 12.85 5.86 4.33
C GLN A 329 13.21 5.19 5.67
N ASN A 330 12.31 4.41 6.27
CA ASN A 330 12.58 3.70 7.52
C ASN A 330 13.71 2.67 7.37
N ILE A 331 13.81 2.00 6.21
CA ILE A 331 14.91 1.07 5.91
C ILE A 331 16.24 1.82 5.78
N ASP A 332 16.26 2.98 5.13
CA ASP A 332 17.48 3.79 5.03
C ASP A 332 17.90 4.36 6.38
N GLU A 333 16.96 4.73 7.24
CA GLU A 333 17.26 5.10 8.63
C GLU A 333 17.85 3.94 9.43
N LEU A 334 17.31 2.72 9.28
CA LEU A 334 17.88 1.52 9.91
C LEU A 334 19.32 1.27 9.47
N ARG A 335 19.61 1.41 8.17
CA ARG A 335 20.99 1.35 7.65
C ARG A 335 21.87 2.48 8.20
N GLY A 336 21.29 3.66 8.43
CA GLY A 336 21.97 4.78 9.08
C GLY A 336 22.36 4.45 10.52
N ILE A 337 21.46 3.85 11.30
CA ILE A 337 21.72 3.39 12.67
C ILE A 337 22.83 2.33 12.68
N GLU A 338 22.79 1.36 11.76
CA GLU A 338 23.85 0.35 11.63
C GLU A 338 25.23 1.02 11.44
N LYS A 339 25.33 1.98 10.51
CA LYS A 339 26.56 2.74 10.29
C LYS A 339 26.99 3.54 11.53
N GLN A 340 26.05 4.16 12.24
CA GLN A 340 26.37 4.90 13.47
C GLN A 340 26.94 3.98 14.55
N MET A 341 26.34 2.80 14.76
CA MET A 341 26.85 1.79 15.69
C MET A 341 28.26 1.32 15.27
N GLN A 342 28.49 1.07 13.98
CA GLN A 342 29.81 0.69 13.47
C GLN A 342 30.86 1.79 13.70
N THR A 343 30.54 3.06 13.41
CA THR A 343 31.45 4.18 13.63
C THR A 343 31.78 4.37 15.10
N LEU A 344 30.81 4.22 16.01
CA LEU A 344 31.05 4.33 17.46
C LEU A 344 32.03 3.27 17.95
N LEU A 345 31.94 2.04 17.44
CA LEU A 345 32.90 0.98 17.75
C LEU A 345 34.29 1.24 17.18
N LEU A 346 34.39 1.94 16.04
CA LEU A 346 35.65 2.33 15.42
C LEU A 346 36.31 3.53 16.13
N MET A 347 35.52 4.43 16.71
CA MET A 347 36.00 5.63 17.42
C MET A 347 36.28 5.37 18.91
N GLY A 348 36.06 4.16 19.41
CA GLY A 348 36.18 3.83 20.83
C GLY A 348 37.51 4.24 21.46
N ASP A 349 38.61 4.08 20.72
CA ASP A 349 39.95 4.43 21.19
C ASP A 349 40.19 5.96 21.16
N SER A 350 39.62 6.69 20.20
CA SER A 350 39.73 8.16 20.10
C SER A 350 38.87 8.89 21.14
N LEU A 351 37.79 8.27 21.60
CA LEU A 351 36.96 8.76 22.72
C LEU A 351 37.68 8.63 24.08
N SER A 352 38.87 8.02 24.10
CA SER A 352 39.73 7.82 25.28
C SER A 352 40.77 8.91 25.50
N THR A 353 40.86 9.92 24.63
CA THR A 353 41.78 11.04 24.86
C THR A 353 41.37 11.73 26.17
N PRO A 354 42.23 11.77 27.21
CA PRO A 354 41.96 12.62 28.35
C PRO A 354 41.97 14.05 27.81
N ILE A 355 40.91 14.80 28.02
CA ILE A 355 40.99 16.25 27.89
C ILE A 355 41.84 16.73 29.08
N ALA A 356 43.16 16.56 28.98
CA ALA A 356 44.14 17.11 29.91
C ALA A 356 44.33 18.64 29.70
N ALA A 357 43.38 19.29 29.01
CA ALA A 357 43.32 20.73 28.83
C ALA A 357 42.02 21.36 29.37
N LEU A 358 41.24 20.65 30.19
CA LEU A 358 40.12 21.21 30.95
C LEU A 358 40.24 20.82 32.43
N SER A 359 41.41 21.08 33.00
CA SER A 359 41.60 21.18 34.44
C SER A 359 40.81 22.37 34.98
N ASP A 360 39.47 22.32 35.04
CA ASP A 360 38.70 23.10 36.03
C ASP A 360 37.18 22.79 36.18
N THR A 361 36.67 21.59 35.91
CA THR A 361 35.21 21.36 36.08
C THR A 361 34.81 20.02 36.68
N GLY A 362 35.36 19.70 37.86
CA GLY A 362 34.87 18.60 38.70
C GLY A 362 33.43 18.74 39.24
N LYS A 363 32.72 19.84 38.92
CA LYS A 363 31.34 20.11 39.37
C LYS A 363 30.25 19.98 38.29
N LYS A 364 30.59 19.82 37.00
CA LYS A 364 29.59 19.81 35.89
C LYS A 364 29.05 18.44 35.49
N GLU A 365 29.78 17.35 35.73
CA GLU A 365 29.36 16.02 35.28
C GLU A 365 28.23 15.43 36.16
N ALA A 366 28.21 15.75 37.46
CA ALA A 366 27.13 15.39 38.37
C ALA A 366 25.82 16.14 38.05
N THR A 367 25.89 17.39 37.58
CA THR A 367 24.72 18.23 37.30
C THR A 367 23.95 17.78 36.06
N VAL A 368 24.65 17.31 35.01
CA VAL A 368 24.01 16.86 33.76
C VAL A 368 23.35 15.48 33.92
N LYS A 369 24.00 14.54 34.62
CA LYS A 369 23.40 13.23 34.95
C LYS A 369 22.12 13.39 35.80
N GLN A 370 22.15 14.26 36.82
CA GLN A 370 20.96 14.54 37.64
C GLN A 370 19.85 15.24 36.82
N GLN A 371 20.20 16.20 35.94
CA GLN A 371 19.23 16.87 35.09
C GLN A 371 18.51 15.91 34.13
N ASN A 372 19.24 14.99 33.51
CA ASN A 372 18.66 14.04 32.58
C ASN A 372 17.78 13.01 33.28
N LYS A 373 18.18 12.53 34.47
CA LYS A 373 17.36 11.65 35.33
C LYS A 373 16.01 12.30 35.65
N CYS A 374 16.00 13.57 36.08
CA CYS A 374 14.76 14.27 36.42
C CYS A 374 13.86 14.55 35.21
N LYS A 375 14.44 14.86 34.04
CA LYS A 375 13.65 15.08 32.81
C LYS A 375 13.00 13.80 32.27
N SER A 376 13.60 12.64 32.51
CA SER A 376 13.09 11.34 32.07
C SER A 376 12.01 10.71 32.98
N ALA A 377 11.64 11.38 34.07
CA ALA A 377 10.70 10.85 35.05
C ALA A 377 9.30 10.63 34.44
N THR A 378 8.78 9.41 34.54
CA THR A 378 7.46 9.03 34.02
C THR A 378 6.34 9.41 35.00
N ASN A 379 6.59 9.35 36.31
CA ASN A 379 5.68 9.81 37.36
C ASN A 379 6.08 11.22 37.81
N LYS A 380 5.28 12.23 37.44
CA LYS A 380 5.54 13.66 37.68
C LYS A 380 4.70 14.20 38.84
N THR A 381 4.59 13.44 39.92
CA THR A 381 3.96 13.86 41.19
C THR A 381 5.03 14.31 42.18
N VAL A 382 4.64 15.00 43.26
CA VAL A 382 5.57 15.45 44.30
C VAL A 382 6.35 14.26 44.88
N GLU A 383 5.63 13.19 45.20
CA GLU A 383 6.17 11.94 45.73
C GLU A 383 7.01 11.21 44.67
N GLY A 384 6.52 11.13 43.43
CA GLY A 384 7.23 10.45 42.34
C GLY A 384 8.55 11.12 41.94
N CYS A 385 8.65 12.45 42.04
CA CYS A 385 9.91 13.17 41.82
C CYS A 385 10.88 12.99 43.01
N ALA A 386 10.37 12.94 44.24
CA ALA A 386 11.19 12.75 45.44
C ALA A 386 11.86 11.36 45.46
N ASP A 387 11.14 10.31 45.02
CA ASP A 387 11.65 8.92 44.96
C ASP A 387 12.89 8.76 44.05
N ILE A 388 13.04 9.64 43.05
CA ILE A 388 14.20 9.67 42.14
C ILE A 388 15.21 10.76 42.50
N ASP A 389 15.09 11.34 43.69
CA ASP A 389 15.96 12.40 44.22
C ASP A 389 15.96 13.68 43.36
N CYS A 390 14.77 14.03 42.86
CA CYS A 390 14.48 15.24 42.10
C CYS A 390 13.49 16.13 42.88
N GLY A 391 13.50 17.44 42.61
CA GLY A 391 12.48 18.36 43.10
C GLY A 391 11.28 18.39 42.15
N TYR A 392 10.08 18.61 42.68
CA TYR A 392 8.89 18.85 41.85
C TYR A 392 8.72 20.34 41.57
N ASP A 393 8.48 20.70 40.31
CA ASP A 393 8.14 22.04 39.88
C ASP A 393 6.62 22.18 39.78
N SER A 394 6.00 22.88 40.73
CA SER A 394 4.54 23.04 40.81
C SER A 394 3.96 23.83 39.63
N ASP A 395 4.74 24.73 39.04
CA ASP A 395 4.27 25.63 37.98
C ASP A 395 4.27 24.91 36.63
N LYS A 396 5.27 24.05 36.40
CA LYS A 396 5.43 23.28 35.16
C LYS A 396 4.96 21.83 35.24
N LYS A 397 4.59 21.36 36.43
CA LYS A 397 4.18 19.97 36.73
C LYS A 397 5.20 18.94 36.23
N GLU A 398 6.48 19.16 36.52
CA GLU A 398 7.59 18.30 36.09
C GLU A 398 8.65 18.12 37.18
N CYS A 399 9.48 17.08 37.06
CA CYS A 399 10.61 16.86 37.97
C CYS A 399 11.85 17.63 37.48
N LYS A 400 12.54 18.34 38.39
CA LYS A 400 13.78 19.07 38.15
C LYS A 400 14.89 18.64 39.12
N ALA A 401 16.14 18.89 38.77
CA ALA A 401 17.25 18.62 39.69
C ALA A 401 17.16 19.54 40.92
N LYS A 402 17.45 18.99 42.11
CA LYS A 402 17.55 19.78 43.35
C LYS A 402 18.77 20.73 43.25
N GLN A 403 18.60 22.01 43.58
CA GLN A 403 19.75 22.90 43.77
C GLN A 403 20.45 22.49 45.06
N GLY A 404 21.77 22.27 45.02
CA GLY A 404 22.52 21.75 46.17
C GLY A 404 22.52 22.71 47.38
N GLU A 405 22.48 22.14 48.58
CA GLU A 405 22.74 22.84 49.85
C GLU A 405 24.16 23.39 49.85
N GLY A 406 24.27 24.70 49.60
CA GLY A 406 25.55 25.39 49.50
C GLY A 406 25.42 26.90 49.40
N GLU A 407 24.35 27.47 49.96
CA GLU A 407 24.28 28.89 50.35
C GLU A 407 23.70 28.94 51.76
N THR A 408 24.60 29.00 52.75
CA THR A 408 24.28 29.49 54.08
C THR A 408 23.76 30.91 53.95
N ASN A 409 22.45 31.09 54.12
CA ASN A 409 21.90 32.36 54.57
C ASN A 409 22.50 32.67 55.95
N ALA A 410 23.44 33.61 56.00
CA ALA A 410 23.86 34.24 57.25
C ALA A 410 24.31 35.68 56.98
N GLY A 411 23.35 36.58 57.15
CA GLY A 411 23.50 38.03 57.12
C GLY A 411 22.22 38.67 57.61
N THR A 412 21.70 38.20 58.75
CA THR A 412 20.56 38.82 59.45
C THR A 412 21.07 40.04 60.22
N GLY A 413 20.45 41.18 59.95
CA GLY A 413 20.42 42.34 60.83
C GLY A 413 19.01 42.93 60.80
N ASP A 414 18.15 42.42 61.70
CA ASP A 414 16.98 43.12 62.27
C ASP A 414 17.44 44.51 62.79
N THR A 415 16.67 45.59 62.89
CA THR A 415 15.23 45.89 63.04
C THR A 415 15.09 47.41 62.67
N THR A 416 13.93 48.02 62.43
CA THR A 416 12.95 48.44 63.45
C THR A 416 11.75 49.14 62.76
N LYS A 417 10.56 49.00 63.35
CA LYS A 417 9.37 49.90 63.37
C LYS A 417 9.66 51.34 62.88
N ASP A 418 8.83 52.04 62.11
CA ASP A 418 7.37 52.09 61.93
C ASP A 418 6.98 52.20 60.44
#